data_AF-A0A953T857-F1
#
_entry.id   AF-A0A953T857-F1
#
_cell.length_a   1.000
_cell.length_b   1.000
_cell.length_c   1.000
_cell.angle_alpha   90.00
_cell.angle_beta   90.00
_cell.angle_gamma   90.00
#
_symmetry.space_group_name_H-M   'P 1'
#
loop_
_entity.id
_entity.type
_entity.pdbx_description
1 polymer ?
#
loop_
_entity_poly.entity_id
_entity_poly.type
_entity_poly.pdbx_seq_one_letter_code
_entity_poly.pdbx_strand_id
1 'polypeptide(L)'
;MKVGRNDLCPCGSGKKYKKCCIDKINQEVSFNNFRNFLFELWSYEEVKEMSNEEIIEKLQSIGIMFNKEIFLKDIERYYSAEQISEKWFNTYNVTAKGRDEDFPFYAAWVLWERFAPENVLSMEQMADLIEEGYQYLDDNKSILACDKWLKVWEGIKYRIRTDFNTLEYLDKEYCGSFDIRDFCQELESELYNAGIDEPKYFEIRIKYCKEFLHYFWNENEELIHQMRRAIIESLVRLNKLEEAKKECEKLILDFPKNPWSYIAYGDVYCLYESDIYDAVKAKEFYQKGLSVATGNEEKEIIKERLKNLG
;
A
#
# COMPACT_ATOMS: atom_id res chain seq x y z
N MET A 1 -29.76 -6.39 -48.50
CA MET A 1 -29.23 -5.02 -48.70
C MET A 1 -28.20 -4.74 -47.62
N LYS A 2 -26.97 -4.33 -47.96
CA LYS A 2 -26.00 -3.86 -46.96
C LYS A 2 -26.19 -2.36 -46.79
N VAL A 3 -26.62 -1.91 -45.62
CA VAL A 3 -26.75 -0.47 -45.28
C VAL A 3 -25.35 0.12 -45.13
N GLY A 4 -25.05 1.19 -45.86
CA GLY A 4 -23.78 1.89 -45.79
C GLY A 4 -23.60 2.65 -44.48
N ARG A 5 -22.36 2.74 -44.00
CA ARG A 5 -22.01 3.37 -42.69
C ARG A 5 -22.55 4.81 -42.54
N ASN A 6 -22.64 5.57 -43.63
CA ASN A 6 -23.14 6.95 -43.63
C ASN A 6 -24.62 7.09 -43.96
N ASP A 7 -25.33 6.00 -44.28
CA ASP A 7 -26.74 6.01 -44.68
C ASP A 7 -27.66 6.27 -43.47
N LEU A 8 -28.92 6.61 -43.72
CA LEU A 8 -29.93 6.71 -42.67
C LEU A 8 -30.16 5.35 -42.00
N CYS A 9 -30.22 5.34 -40.68
CA CYS A 9 -30.35 4.13 -39.90
C CYS A 9 -31.72 3.48 -40.12
N PRO A 10 -31.79 2.17 -40.43
CA PRO A 10 -33.04 1.48 -40.76
C PRO A 10 -34.02 1.33 -39.56
N CYS A 11 -33.58 1.64 -38.34
CA CYS A 11 -34.44 1.61 -37.15
C CYS A 11 -35.43 2.79 -37.05
N GLY A 12 -35.44 3.70 -38.04
CA GLY A 12 -36.36 4.84 -38.07
C GLY A 12 -35.94 6.02 -37.20
N SER A 13 -34.74 6.01 -36.62
CA SER A 13 -34.27 7.08 -35.71
C SER A 13 -33.92 8.41 -36.39
N GLY A 14 -33.86 8.46 -37.72
CA GLY A 14 -33.42 9.63 -38.50
C GLY A 14 -31.92 9.95 -38.41
N LYS A 15 -31.12 9.19 -37.64
CA LYS A 15 -29.66 9.37 -37.53
C LYS A 15 -28.90 8.56 -38.59
N LYS A 16 -27.65 8.94 -38.88
CA LYS A 16 -26.73 8.10 -39.69
C LYS A 16 -26.49 6.76 -39.01
N TYR A 17 -26.42 5.66 -39.76
CA TYR A 17 -26.26 4.30 -39.24
C TYR A 17 -25.06 4.19 -38.30
N LYS A 18 -23.95 4.86 -38.66
CA LYS A 18 -22.74 4.95 -37.82
C LYS A 18 -22.80 5.72 -36.51
N LYS A 19 -23.91 6.40 -36.21
CA LYS A 19 -24.12 7.14 -34.96
C LYS A 19 -25.37 6.64 -34.24
N CYS A 20 -25.84 5.44 -34.60
CA CYS A 20 -27.08 4.88 -34.11
C CYS A 20 -26.89 3.38 -33.84
N CYS A 21 -27.44 2.49 -34.67
CA CYS A 21 -27.40 1.06 -34.39
C CYS A 21 -26.03 0.40 -34.60
N ILE A 22 -25.13 0.93 -35.45
CA ILE A 22 -23.82 0.28 -35.67
C ILE A 22 -22.96 0.30 -34.40
N ASP A 23 -22.93 1.43 -33.69
CA ASP A 23 -22.07 1.59 -32.50
C ASP A 23 -22.66 0.83 -31.31
N LYS A 24 -24.00 0.73 -31.23
CA LYS A 24 -24.69 -0.10 -30.22
C LYS A 24 -24.44 -1.60 -30.44
N ILE A 25 -24.53 -2.08 -31.68
CA ILE A 25 -24.22 -3.48 -32.03
C ILE A 25 -22.74 -3.77 -31.77
N ASN A 26 -21.82 -2.87 -32.16
CA ASN A 26 -20.39 -3.06 -31.90
C ASN A 26 -20.05 -3.02 -30.40
N GLN A 27 -20.73 -2.19 -29.60
CA GLN A 27 -20.57 -2.16 -28.15
C GLN A 27 -21.13 -3.42 -27.48
N GLU A 28 -22.33 -3.90 -27.86
CA GLU A 28 -22.88 -5.15 -27.32
C GLU A 28 -22.08 -6.38 -27.74
N VAL A 29 -21.61 -6.45 -29.00
CA VAL A 29 -20.76 -7.56 -29.48
C VAL A 29 -19.37 -7.50 -28.85
N SER A 30 -18.78 -6.31 -28.67
CA SER A 30 -17.52 -6.12 -27.94
C SER A 30 -17.66 -6.50 -26.47
N PHE A 31 -18.76 -6.12 -25.82
CA PHE A 31 -19.00 -6.41 -24.41
C PHE A 31 -19.35 -7.88 -24.19
N ASN A 32 -20.11 -8.52 -25.08
CA ASN A 32 -20.39 -9.96 -25.01
C ASN A 32 -19.16 -10.79 -25.36
N ASN A 33 -18.32 -10.38 -26.31
CA ASN A 33 -17.05 -11.06 -26.58
C ASN A 33 -16.07 -10.89 -25.42
N PHE A 34 -16.03 -9.72 -24.78
CA PHE A 34 -15.24 -9.48 -23.57
C PHE A 34 -15.79 -10.27 -22.37
N ARG A 35 -17.12 -10.33 -22.18
CA ARG A 35 -17.74 -11.19 -21.18
C ARG A 35 -17.46 -12.67 -21.43
N ASN A 36 -17.60 -13.14 -22.66
CA ASN A 36 -17.30 -14.52 -23.03
C ASN A 36 -15.81 -14.84 -22.83
N PHE A 37 -14.91 -13.91 -23.15
CA PHE A 37 -13.49 -14.01 -22.84
C PHE A 37 -13.24 -14.07 -21.32
N LEU A 38 -13.92 -13.25 -20.51
CA LEU A 38 -13.82 -13.32 -19.04
C LEU A 38 -14.38 -14.64 -18.47
N PHE A 39 -15.44 -15.22 -19.07
CA PHE A 39 -15.93 -16.56 -18.73
C PHE A 39 -14.97 -17.68 -19.17
N GLU A 40 -14.03 -17.39 -20.07
CA GLU A 40 -13.02 -18.33 -20.54
C GLU A 40 -11.74 -18.31 -19.69
N LEU A 41 -11.62 -17.45 -18.67
CA LEU A 41 -10.49 -17.45 -17.74
C LEU A 41 -10.90 -18.08 -16.40
N TRP A 42 -9.91 -18.51 -15.62
CA TRP A 42 -10.13 -18.75 -14.20
C TRP A 42 -10.17 -17.41 -13.45
N SER A 43 -10.88 -17.37 -12.33
CA SER A 43 -10.80 -16.29 -11.36
C SER A 43 -10.36 -16.81 -10.00
N TYR A 44 -9.81 -15.91 -9.17
CA TYR A 44 -9.43 -16.24 -7.80
C TYR A 44 -10.61 -16.77 -7.01
N GLU A 45 -11.80 -16.15 -7.10
CA GLU A 45 -12.99 -16.58 -6.36
C GLU A 45 -13.45 -18.00 -6.75
N GLU A 46 -13.41 -18.35 -8.03
CA GLU A 46 -13.75 -19.72 -8.47
C GLU A 46 -12.82 -20.77 -7.86
N VAL A 47 -11.51 -20.50 -7.81
CA VAL A 47 -10.54 -21.43 -7.23
C VAL A 47 -10.62 -21.42 -5.70
N LYS A 48 -10.95 -20.29 -5.09
CA LYS A 48 -11.15 -20.14 -3.64
C LYS A 48 -12.36 -20.94 -3.14
N GLU A 49 -13.37 -21.17 -3.97
CA GLU A 49 -14.51 -22.03 -3.64
C GLU A 49 -14.16 -23.53 -3.69
N MET A 50 -13.12 -23.93 -4.42
CA MET A 50 -12.66 -25.32 -4.49
C MET A 50 -12.01 -25.78 -3.17
N SER A 51 -12.21 -27.03 -2.79
CA SER A 51 -11.47 -27.69 -1.70
C SER A 51 -9.97 -27.82 -2.03
N ASN A 52 -9.16 -28.09 -1.01
CA ASN A 52 -7.71 -28.30 -1.22
C ASN A 52 -7.46 -29.50 -2.14
N GLU A 53 -8.23 -30.56 -1.95
CA GLU A 53 -8.16 -31.80 -2.72
C GLU A 53 -8.51 -31.54 -4.20
N GLU A 54 -9.58 -30.80 -4.48
CA GLU A 54 -9.97 -30.44 -5.85
C GLU A 54 -8.90 -29.60 -6.56
N ILE A 55 -8.29 -28.64 -5.86
CA ILE A 55 -7.21 -27.83 -6.43
C ILE A 55 -6.00 -28.72 -6.77
N ILE A 56 -5.61 -29.59 -5.85
CA ILE A 56 -4.46 -30.50 -6.03
C ILE A 56 -4.72 -31.51 -7.15
N GLU A 57 -5.92 -32.09 -7.23
CA GLU A 57 -6.30 -33.01 -8.30
C GLU A 57 -6.29 -32.31 -9.66
N LYS A 58 -6.77 -31.06 -9.73
CA LYS A 58 -6.75 -30.27 -10.97
C LYS A 58 -5.32 -29.94 -11.38
N LEU A 59 -4.43 -29.53 -10.46
CA LEU A 59 -2.99 -29.35 -10.73
C LEU A 59 -2.38 -30.64 -11.29
N GLN A 60 -2.68 -31.79 -10.67
CA GLN A 60 -2.17 -33.09 -11.13
C GLN A 60 -2.69 -33.43 -12.54
N SER A 61 -3.95 -33.12 -12.85
CA SER A 61 -4.55 -33.39 -14.16
C SER A 61 -3.89 -32.63 -15.31
N ILE A 62 -3.27 -31.47 -15.02
CA ILE A 62 -2.51 -30.66 -15.99
C ILE A 62 -0.99 -30.88 -15.90
N GLY A 63 -0.55 -31.94 -15.19
CA GLY A 63 0.84 -32.36 -15.15
C GLY A 63 1.68 -31.74 -14.03
N ILE A 64 1.08 -31.00 -13.09
CA ILE A 64 1.78 -30.39 -11.95
C ILE A 64 1.66 -31.30 -10.72
N MET A 65 2.79 -31.84 -10.26
CA MET A 65 2.83 -32.70 -9.08
C MET A 65 2.98 -31.86 -7.81
N PHE A 66 1.86 -31.55 -7.15
CA PHE A 66 1.87 -30.78 -5.90
C PHE A 66 2.38 -31.61 -4.70
N ASN A 67 3.27 -31.02 -3.91
CA ASN A 67 3.68 -31.54 -2.62
C ASN A 67 3.72 -30.39 -1.60
N LYS A 68 3.00 -30.55 -0.48
CA LYS A 68 2.85 -29.49 0.52
C LYS A 68 4.17 -29.09 1.16
N GLU A 69 5.06 -30.03 1.47
CA GLU A 69 6.34 -29.74 2.11
C GLU A 69 7.30 -28.98 1.19
N ILE A 70 7.26 -29.25 -0.12
CA ILE A 70 8.01 -28.50 -1.13
C ILE A 70 7.40 -27.12 -1.30
N PHE A 71 6.08 -27.03 -1.42
CA PHE A 71 5.37 -25.76 -1.55
C PHE A 71 5.65 -24.81 -0.37
N LEU A 72 5.60 -25.33 0.87
CA LEU A 72 5.95 -24.54 2.05
C LEU A 72 7.41 -24.08 2.08
N LYS A 73 8.33 -24.75 1.37
CA LYS A 73 9.72 -24.26 1.19
C LYS A 73 9.83 -23.25 0.05
N ASP A 74 8.92 -23.30 -0.90
CA ASP A 74 8.88 -22.37 -2.02
C ASP A 74 8.35 -21.00 -1.57
N ILE A 75 7.29 -20.95 -0.76
CA ILE A 75 6.76 -19.68 -0.22
C ILE A 75 7.78 -18.90 0.64
N GLU A 76 8.77 -19.59 1.19
CA GLU A 76 9.89 -18.99 1.93
C GLU A 76 10.88 -18.28 0.99
N ARG A 77 10.95 -18.70 -0.28
CA ARG A 77 11.93 -18.23 -1.26
C ARG A 77 11.34 -17.25 -2.27
N TYR A 78 10.11 -17.51 -2.69
CA TYR A 78 9.38 -16.68 -3.63
C TYR A 78 8.48 -15.71 -2.87
N TYR A 79 8.12 -14.62 -3.53
CA TYR A 79 7.28 -13.57 -2.99
C TYR A 79 5.87 -13.60 -3.57
N SER A 80 5.67 -14.16 -4.77
CA SER A 80 4.38 -14.14 -5.46
C SER A 80 3.90 -15.53 -5.89
N ALA A 81 2.58 -15.69 -5.97
CA ALA A 81 1.96 -16.89 -6.53
C ALA A 81 2.33 -17.07 -8.02
N GLU A 82 2.52 -15.96 -8.74
CA GLU A 82 3.03 -15.96 -10.11
C GLU A 82 4.40 -16.65 -10.20
N GLN A 83 5.36 -16.29 -9.35
CA GLN A 83 6.69 -16.91 -9.35
C GLN A 83 6.63 -18.43 -9.07
N ILE A 84 5.73 -18.87 -8.18
CA ILE A 84 5.51 -20.29 -7.92
C ILE A 84 4.91 -20.99 -9.15
N SER A 85 3.92 -20.36 -9.79
CA SER A 85 3.32 -20.85 -11.03
C SER A 85 4.37 -20.99 -12.14
N GLU A 86 5.17 -19.96 -12.38
CA GLU A 86 6.27 -19.99 -13.36
C GLU A 86 7.27 -21.10 -13.04
N LYS A 87 7.61 -21.30 -11.77
CA LYS A 87 8.46 -22.42 -11.35
C LYS A 87 7.81 -23.76 -11.74
N TRP A 88 6.51 -23.94 -11.54
CA TRP A 88 5.81 -25.16 -11.95
C TRP A 88 5.86 -25.37 -13.47
N PHE A 89 5.63 -24.33 -14.26
CA PHE A 89 5.78 -24.39 -15.73
C PHE A 89 7.20 -24.74 -16.18
N ASN A 90 8.22 -24.28 -15.46
CA ASN A 90 9.62 -24.59 -15.75
C ASN A 90 10.07 -25.99 -15.27
N THR A 91 9.38 -26.55 -14.26
CA THR A 91 9.78 -27.81 -13.60
C THR A 91 9.05 -29.02 -14.17
N TYR A 92 7.78 -28.85 -14.53
CA TYR A 92 6.90 -29.94 -14.96
C TYR A 92 6.55 -29.82 -16.45
N ASN A 93 6.14 -30.94 -17.05
CA ASN A 93 5.58 -30.93 -18.40
C ASN A 93 4.09 -30.54 -18.32
N VAL A 94 3.83 -29.24 -18.09
CA VAL A 94 2.48 -28.72 -17.90
C VAL A 94 1.70 -28.80 -19.21
N THR A 95 0.51 -29.42 -19.17
CA THR A 95 -0.36 -29.63 -20.33
C THR A 95 -1.58 -28.70 -20.37
N ALA A 96 -1.62 -27.70 -19.48
CA ALA A 96 -2.65 -26.67 -19.46
C ALA A 96 -2.73 -25.94 -20.81
N LYS A 97 -3.96 -25.66 -21.26
CA LYS A 97 -4.24 -24.95 -22.52
C LYS A 97 -5.50 -24.12 -22.38
N GLY A 98 -5.54 -22.97 -23.07
CA GLY A 98 -6.69 -22.06 -23.05
C GLY A 98 -7.02 -21.67 -21.62
N ARG A 99 -8.28 -21.85 -21.21
CA ARG A 99 -8.76 -21.50 -19.84
C ARG A 99 -7.84 -22.01 -18.73
N ASP A 100 -7.31 -23.22 -18.84
CA ASP A 100 -6.53 -23.83 -17.77
C ASP A 100 -5.12 -23.23 -17.60
N GLU A 101 -4.66 -22.35 -18.50
CA GLU A 101 -3.32 -21.74 -18.43
C GLU A 101 -3.13 -20.88 -17.18
N ASP A 102 -4.18 -20.22 -16.70
CA ASP A 102 -4.13 -19.38 -15.50
C ASP A 102 -4.38 -20.16 -14.20
N PHE A 103 -4.88 -21.40 -14.30
CA PHE A 103 -5.22 -22.20 -13.12
C PHE A 103 -4.05 -22.37 -12.15
N PRO A 104 -2.80 -22.66 -12.59
CA PRO A 104 -1.67 -22.82 -11.69
C PRO A 104 -1.39 -21.56 -10.85
N PHE A 105 -1.58 -20.36 -11.40
CA PHE A 105 -1.42 -19.11 -10.67
C PHE A 105 -2.44 -18.98 -9.54
N TYR A 106 -3.73 -19.11 -9.85
CA TYR A 106 -4.78 -19.03 -8.83
C TYR A 106 -4.71 -20.16 -7.81
N ALA A 107 -4.32 -21.37 -8.23
CA ALA A 107 -4.07 -22.48 -7.34
C ALA A 107 -2.91 -22.20 -6.37
N ALA A 108 -1.79 -21.66 -6.87
CA ALA A 108 -0.66 -21.27 -6.03
C ALA A 108 -1.09 -20.21 -5.00
N TRP A 109 -1.83 -19.19 -5.43
CA TRP A 109 -2.34 -18.15 -4.56
C TRP A 109 -3.25 -18.73 -3.47
N VAL A 110 -4.34 -19.41 -3.83
CA VAL A 110 -5.30 -19.95 -2.86
C VAL A 110 -4.66 -20.95 -1.90
N LEU A 111 -3.77 -21.82 -2.38
CA LEU A 111 -3.07 -22.76 -1.50
C LEU A 111 -2.05 -22.06 -0.59
N TRP A 112 -1.46 -20.94 -1.02
CA TRP A 112 -0.63 -20.11 -0.17
C TRP A 112 -1.43 -19.59 1.02
N GLU A 113 -2.59 -18.97 0.78
CA GLU A 113 -3.43 -18.42 1.85
C GLU A 113 -3.86 -19.48 2.87
N ARG A 114 -4.09 -20.72 2.40
CA ARG A 114 -4.60 -21.81 3.23
C ARG A 114 -3.52 -22.54 4.02
N PHE A 115 -2.30 -22.60 3.50
CA PHE A 115 -1.23 -23.43 4.08
C PHE A 115 -0.10 -22.64 4.72
N ALA A 116 0.12 -21.40 4.31
CA ALA A 116 1.19 -20.58 4.85
C ALA A 116 0.93 -20.20 6.31
N PRO A 117 1.99 -20.00 7.11
CA PRO A 117 1.86 -19.33 8.40
C PRO A 117 1.30 -17.91 8.25
N GLU A 118 0.65 -17.40 9.29
CA GLU A 118 -0.15 -16.15 9.27
C GLU A 118 0.55 -14.93 8.65
N ASN A 119 1.86 -14.75 8.91
CA ASN A 119 2.62 -13.59 8.42
C ASN A 119 3.40 -13.87 7.12
N VAL A 120 3.24 -15.04 6.51
CA VAL A 120 3.91 -15.39 5.25
C VAL A 120 2.94 -15.14 4.11
N LEU A 121 2.79 -13.88 3.75
CA LEU A 121 1.87 -13.44 2.70
C LEU A 121 2.54 -13.50 1.32
N SER A 122 1.75 -13.84 0.30
CA SER A 122 2.13 -13.61 -1.11
C SER A 122 1.93 -12.13 -1.48
N MET A 123 2.57 -11.67 -2.56
CA MET A 123 2.38 -10.32 -3.08
C MET A 123 0.92 -10.05 -3.46
N GLU A 124 0.22 -11.03 -4.00
CA GLU A 124 -1.18 -10.90 -4.38
C GLU A 124 -2.06 -10.68 -3.15
N GLN A 125 -1.82 -11.42 -2.06
CA GLN A 125 -2.50 -11.16 -0.79
C GLN A 125 -2.21 -9.76 -0.25
N MET A 126 -0.96 -9.30 -0.35
CA MET A 126 -0.58 -7.97 0.10
C MET A 126 -1.27 -6.88 -0.76
N ALA A 127 -1.29 -7.05 -2.08
CA ALA A 127 -1.95 -6.13 -3.01
C ALA A 127 -3.45 -6.04 -2.74
N ASP A 128 -4.13 -7.18 -2.54
CA ASP A 128 -5.56 -7.21 -2.19
C ASP A 128 -5.83 -6.50 -0.86
N LEU A 129 -5.00 -6.70 0.16
CA LEU A 129 -5.13 -5.99 1.44
C LEU A 129 -4.87 -4.48 1.30
N ILE A 130 -3.97 -4.07 0.40
CA ILE A 130 -3.71 -2.65 0.12
C ILE A 130 -4.94 -2.03 -0.54
N GLU A 131 -5.47 -2.68 -1.58
CA GLU A 131 -6.66 -2.25 -2.32
C GLU A 131 -7.91 -2.20 -1.42
N GLU A 132 -8.12 -3.21 -0.56
CA GLU A 132 -9.17 -3.18 0.45
C GLU A 132 -9.03 -1.97 1.39
N GLY A 133 -7.80 -1.60 1.73
CA GLY A 133 -7.55 -0.39 2.52
C GLY A 133 -7.98 0.87 1.78
N TYR A 134 -7.63 1.03 0.50
CA TYR A 134 -8.11 2.17 -0.30
C TYR A 134 -9.63 2.20 -0.42
N GLN A 135 -10.29 1.06 -0.58
CA GLN A 135 -11.76 0.98 -0.59
C GLN A 135 -12.36 1.45 0.74
N TYR A 136 -11.72 1.19 1.88
CA TYR A 136 -12.15 1.76 3.16
C TYR A 136 -11.91 3.27 3.24
N LEU A 137 -10.83 3.78 2.64
CA LEU A 137 -10.56 5.23 2.59
C LEU A 137 -11.59 5.98 1.73
N ASP A 138 -12.07 5.40 0.63
CA ASP A 138 -13.18 5.96 -0.16
C ASP A 138 -14.45 6.18 0.69
N ASP A 139 -14.65 5.32 1.70
CA ASP A 139 -15.73 5.39 2.68
C ASP A 139 -15.37 6.21 3.94
N ASN A 140 -14.20 6.85 4.00
CA ASN A 140 -13.64 7.55 5.16
C ASN A 140 -13.50 6.67 6.42
N LYS A 141 -13.10 5.40 6.25
CA LYS A 141 -12.94 4.41 7.33
C LYS A 141 -11.46 4.14 7.62
N SER A 142 -10.75 5.16 8.11
CA SER A 142 -9.31 5.12 8.43
C SER A 142 -8.85 3.92 9.26
N ILE A 143 -9.57 3.61 10.34
CA ILE A 143 -9.27 2.50 11.25
C ILE A 143 -9.25 1.15 10.49
N LEU A 144 -10.26 0.91 9.66
CA LEU A 144 -10.38 -0.34 8.90
C LEU A 144 -9.30 -0.44 7.83
N ALA A 145 -8.93 0.68 7.19
CA ALA A 145 -7.81 0.73 6.25
C ALA A 145 -6.48 0.39 6.96
N CYS A 146 -6.20 1.05 8.09
CA CYS A 146 -5.00 0.76 8.89
C CYS A 146 -4.94 -0.70 9.33
N ASP A 147 -6.04 -1.30 9.75
CA ASP A 147 -6.06 -2.71 10.18
C ASP A 147 -5.69 -3.69 9.05
N LYS A 148 -6.01 -3.35 7.80
CA LYS A 148 -5.58 -4.11 6.63
C LYS A 148 -4.11 -3.91 6.34
N TRP A 149 -3.68 -2.65 6.27
CA TRP A 149 -2.30 -2.30 5.95
C TRP A 149 -1.30 -2.73 7.04
N LEU A 150 -1.70 -2.78 8.32
CA LEU A 150 -0.85 -3.33 9.38
C LEU A 150 -0.55 -4.83 9.20
N LYS A 151 -1.47 -5.60 8.58
CA LYS A 151 -1.19 -7.00 8.22
C LYS A 151 -0.15 -7.08 7.11
N VAL A 152 -0.24 -6.18 6.13
CA VAL A 152 0.76 -6.06 5.07
C VAL A 152 2.12 -5.71 5.67
N TRP A 153 2.18 -4.80 6.65
CA TRP A 153 3.42 -4.50 7.38
C TRP A 153 4.02 -5.71 8.10
N GLU A 154 3.21 -6.54 8.77
CA GLU A 154 3.73 -7.79 9.38
C GLU A 154 4.26 -8.76 8.32
N GLY A 155 3.61 -8.84 7.15
CA GLY A 155 4.09 -9.61 6.00
C GLY A 155 5.40 -9.08 5.41
N ILE A 156 5.55 -7.75 5.30
CA ILE A 156 6.79 -7.10 4.88
C ILE A 156 7.91 -7.41 5.89
N LYS A 157 7.63 -7.27 7.20
CA LYS A 157 8.61 -7.58 8.25
C LYS A 157 9.12 -9.01 8.19
N TYR A 158 8.28 -9.96 7.79
CA TYR A 158 8.69 -11.34 7.57
C TYR A 158 9.76 -11.47 6.48
N ARG A 159 9.73 -10.61 5.47
CA ARG A 159 10.68 -10.60 4.34
C ARG A 159 11.91 -9.74 4.59
N ILE A 160 11.97 -9.02 5.72
CA ILE A 160 13.12 -8.15 6.00
C ILE A 160 14.37 -9.00 6.21
N ARG A 161 15.37 -8.74 5.37
CA ARG A 161 16.71 -9.33 5.50
C ARG A 161 17.65 -8.36 6.20
N THR A 162 18.41 -8.86 7.16
CA THR A 162 19.28 -8.04 8.03
C THR A 162 20.56 -7.55 7.35
N ASP A 163 20.87 -8.03 6.15
CA ASP A 163 21.99 -7.55 5.33
C ASP A 163 21.68 -6.25 4.57
N PHE A 164 20.41 -5.82 4.56
CA PHE A 164 19.97 -4.56 3.97
C PHE A 164 19.44 -3.59 5.03
N ASN A 165 19.54 -2.29 4.74
CA ASN A 165 19.14 -1.21 5.63
C ASN A 165 18.41 -0.07 4.91
N THR A 166 17.95 -0.33 3.69
CA THR A 166 17.09 0.53 2.87
C THR A 166 16.01 -0.32 2.22
N LEU A 167 14.94 0.31 1.74
CA LEU A 167 13.83 -0.33 1.05
C LEU A 167 14.18 -0.77 -0.39
N GLU A 168 15.33 -0.37 -0.94
CA GLU A 168 15.66 -0.56 -2.37
C GLU A 168 15.57 -2.02 -2.84
N TYR A 169 15.95 -2.98 -1.99
CA TYR A 169 15.84 -4.39 -2.36
C TYR A 169 14.40 -4.88 -2.35
N LEU A 170 13.61 -4.52 -1.33
CA LEU A 170 12.19 -4.88 -1.26
C LEU A 170 11.42 -4.24 -2.40
N ASP A 171 11.74 -2.99 -2.74
CA ASP A 171 11.17 -2.27 -3.87
C ASP A 171 11.36 -3.04 -5.19
N LYS A 172 12.54 -3.63 -5.39
CA LYS A 172 12.80 -4.51 -6.55
C LYS A 172 12.02 -5.81 -6.49
N GLU A 173 11.86 -6.41 -5.30
CA GLU A 173 11.06 -7.63 -5.15
C GLU A 173 9.59 -7.36 -5.42
N TYR A 174 8.99 -6.32 -4.83
CA TYR A 174 7.56 -5.98 -4.99
C TYR A 174 7.23 -5.22 -6.28
N CYS A 175 8.23 -4.94 -7.11
CA CYS A 175 8.06 -4.21 -8.37
C CYS A 175 7.02 -4.89 -9.27
N GLY A 176 6.06 -4.09 -9.74
CA GLY A 176 4.94 -4.57 -10.56
C GLY A 176 3.68 -4.95 -9.77
N SER A 177 3.76 -5.05 -8.44
CA SER A 177 2.59 -5.25 -7.56
C SER A 177 2.19 -3.94 -6.88
N PHE A 178 3.03 -3.38 -6.01
CA PHE A 178 2.81 -2.10 -5.34
C PHE A 178 4.15 -1.41 -5.02
N ASP A 179 4.13 -0.10 -4.87
CA ASP A 179 5.31 0.67 -4.43
C ASP A 179 5.44 0.61 -2.91
N ILE A 180 6.53 0.00 -2.42
CA ILE A 180 6.71 -0.21 -0.98
C ILE A 180 6.99 1.10 -0.23
N ARG A 181 7.58 2.10 -0.89
CA ARG A 181 7.89 3.40 -0.27
C ARG A 181 6.62 4.20 -0.11
N ASP A 182 5.78 4.23 -1.13
CA ASP A 182 4.47 4.88 -1.07
C ASP A 182 3.62 4.21 0.00
N PHE A 183 3.55 2.88 0.01
CA PHE A 183 2.82 2.13 1.04
C PHE A 183 3.29 2.49 2.48
N CYS A 184 4.61 2.57 2.73
CA CYS A 184 5.11 2.91 4.06
C CYS A 184 4.70 4.33 4.50
N GLN A 185 4.76 5.29 3.58
CA GLN A 185 4.38 6.69 3.86
C GLN A 185 2.87 6.82 4.07
N GLU A 186 2.07 6.13 3.26
CA GLU A 186 0.62 6.14 3.37
C GLU A 186 0.14 5.45 4.65
N LEU A 187 0.73 4.31 5.02
CA LEU A 187 0.44 3.67 6.31
C LEU A 187 0.79 4.59 7.48
N GLU A 188 1.94 5.26 7.46
CA GLU A 188 2.29 6.26 8.47
C GLU A 188 1.20 7.32 8.61
N SER A 189 0.79 7.90 7.47
CA SER A 189 -0.13 9.03 7.43
C SER A 189 -1.52 8.61 7.87
N GLU A 190 -1.97 7.44 7.43
CA GLU A 190 -3.30 6.94 7.74
C GLU A 190 -3.41 6.50 9.19
N LEU A 191 -2.33 6.02 9.81
CA LEU A 191 -2.30 5.77 11.26
C LEU A 191 -2.48 7.06 12.07
N TYR A 192 -2.08 8.22 11.54
CA TYR A 192 -2.39 9.51 12.17
C TYR A 192 -3.90 9.81 12.08
N ASN A 193 -4.49 9.61 10.90
CA ASN A 193 -5.91 9.82 10.65
C ASN A 193 -6.77 8.92 11.55
N ALA A 194 -6.47 7.62 11.61
CA ALA A 194 -7.11 6.69 12.54
C ALA A 194 -6.92 7.11 14.01
N GLY A 195 -5.75 7.68 14.35
CA GLY A 195 -5.44 8.22 15.68
C GLY A 195 -6.34 9.38 16.10
N ILE A 196 -6.87 10.16 15.14
CA ILE A 196 -7.81 11.25 15.43
C ILE A 196 -9.05 10.72 16.15
N ASP A 197 -9.60 9.62 15.63
CA ASP A 197 -10.81 9.00 16.16
C ASP A 197 -10.51 8.07 17.33
N GLU A 198 -9.44 7.27 17.21
CA GLU A 198 -9.03 6.29 18.21
C GLU A 198 -7.56 6.48 18.62
N PRO A 199 -7.29 7.16 19.76
CA PRO A 199 -5.92 7.52 20.19
C PRO A 199 -4.92 6.35 20.28
N LYS A 200 -5.39 5.10 20.42
CA LYS A 200 -4.53 3.91 20.41
C LYS A 200 -3.70 3.80 19.11
N TYR A 201 -4.21 4.31 17.98
CA TYR A 201 -3.48 4.29 16.71
C TYR A 201 -2.27 5.22 16.70
N PHE A 202 -2.20 6.24 17.56
CA PHE A 202 -0.95 6.98 17.75
C PHE A 202 0.14 6.12 18.40
N GLU A 203 -0.21 5.21 19.32
CA GLU A 203 0.76 4.27 19.90
C GLU A 203 1.22 3.25 18.85
N ILE A 204 0.31 2.82 17.97
CA ILE A 204 0.62 1.97 16.82
C ILE A 204 1.53 2.70 15.83
N ARG A 205 1.24 3.97 15.47
CA ARG A 205 2.08 4.81 14.60
C ARG A 205 3.49 4.96 15.17
N ILE A 206 3.62 5.21 16.47
CA ILE A 206 4.93 5.29 17.14
C ILE A 206 5.68 3.96 17.03
N LYS A 207 5.01 2.82 17.26
CA LYS A 207 5.63 1.50 17.14
C LYS A 207 6.08 1.25 15.70
N TYR A 208 5.19 1.46 14.74
CA TYR A 208 5.47 1.32 13.31
C TYR A 208 6.69 2.15 12.87
N CYS A 209 6.70 3.46 13.18
CA CYS A 209 7.81 4.33 12.80
C CYS A 209 9.14 3.92 13.45
N LYS A 210 9.12 3.44 14.70
CA LYS A 210 10.32 2.92 15.37
C LYS A 210 10.81 1.61 14.74
N GLU A 211 9.91 0.71 14.37
CA GLU A 211 10.26 -0.51 13.62
C GLU A 211 10.86 -0.15 12.26
N PHE A 212 10.23 0.76 11.51
CA PHE A 212 10.75 1.26 10.24
C PHE A 212 12.17 1.80 10.38
N LEU A 213 12.40 2.71 11.32
CA LEU A 213 13.71 3.31 11.59
C LEU A 213 14.74 2.29 12.06
N HIS A 214 14.31 1.20 12.72
CA HIS A 214 15.20 0.13 13.15
C HIS A 214 15.68 -0.71 11.96
N TYR A 215 14.77 -1.11 11.06
CA TYR A 215 15.10 -1.94 9.91
C TYR A 215 15.78 -1.15 8.80
N PHE A 216 15.34 0.09 8.56
CA PHE A 216 15.75 0.90 7.42
C PHE A 216 16.51 2.16 7.86
N TRP A 217 17.44 2.02 8.81
CA TRP A 217 18.14 3.15 9.44
C TRP A 217 19.01 3.98 8.48
N ASN A 218 19.33 3.47 7.30
CA ASN A 218 20.14 4.15 6.27
C ASN A 218 19.29 4.57 5.06
N GLU A 219 17.97 4.57 5.20
CA GLU A 219 17.06 5.09 4.19
C GLU A 219 17.29 6.59 3.96
N ASN A 220 16.76 7.13 2.87
CA ASN A 220 16.93 8.54 2.53
C ASN A 220 16.51 9.48 3.67
N GLU A 221 17.21 10.60 3.80
CA GLU A 221 17.06 11.56 4.90
C GLU A 221 15.62 12.06 5.05
N GLU A 222 14.92 12.28 3.94
CA GLU A 222 13.54 12.77 3.95
C GLU A 222 12.59 11.78 4.64
N LEU A 223 12.66 10.49 4.28
CA LEU A 223 11.82 9.45 4.86
C LEU A 223 12.19 9.17 6.32
N ILE A 224 13.48 9.16 6.67
CA ILE A 224 13.93 9.05 8.07
C ILE A 224 13.40 10.23 8.90
N HIS A 225 13.48 11.44 8.37
CA HIS A 225 13.01 12.65 9.04
C HIS A 225 11.50 12.63 9.25
N GLN A 226 10.74 12.25 8.22
CA GLN A 226 9.28 12.10 8.26
C GLN A 226 8.86 11.12 9.37
N MET A 227 9.41 9.90 9.39
CA MET A 227 9.09 8.88 10.41
C MET A 227 9.39 9.36 11.83
N ARG A 228 10.46 10.14 12.03
CA ARG A 228 10.77 10.70 13.35
C ARG A 228 9.82 11.83 13.76
N ARG A 229 9.40 12.66 12.82
CA ARG A 229 8.35 13.65 13.06
C ARG A 229 7.01 13.01 13.37
N ALA A 230 6.66 11.92 12.70
CA ALA A 230 5.49 11.11 12.97
C ALA A 230 5.41 10.68 14.44
N ILE A 231 6.55 10.27 15.01
CA ILE A 231 6.67 9.89 16.42
C ILE A 231 6.40 11.10 17.31
N ILE A 232 7.02 12.25 17.03
CA ILE A 232 6.83 13.49 17.79
C ILE A 232 5.35 13.91 17.77
N GLU A 233 4.75 13.98 16.59
CA GLU A 233 3.35 14.36 16.41
C GLU A 233 2.41 13.42 17.17
N SER A 234 2.65 12.11 17.09
CA SER A 234 1.88 11.10 17.83
C SER A 234 2.04 11.23 19.35
N LEU A 235 3.25 11.51 19.85
CA LEU A 235 3.49 11.75 21.28
C LEU A 235 2.77 12.99 21.78
N VAL A 236 2.77 14.06 20.97
CA VAL A 236 2.03 15.30 21.25
C VAL A 236 0.53 15.01 21.36
N ARG A 237 -0.04 14.23 20.43
CA ARG A 237 -1.45 13.82 20.46
C ARG A 237 -1.82 12.92 21.64
N LEU A 238 -0.87 12.17 22.17
CA LEU A 238 -1.01 11.36 23.39
C LEU A 238 -0.71 12.15 24.68
N ASN A 239 -0.48 13.47 24.60
CA ASN A 239 -0.08 14.32 25.72
C ASN A 239 1.23 13.86 26.42
N LYS A 240 2.11 13.14 25.71
CA LYS A 240 3.43 12.69 26.17
C LYS A 240 4.51 13.73 25.84
N LEU A 241 4.31 14.95 26.34
CA LEU A 241 5.00 16.15 25.88
C LEU A 241 6.49 16.18 26.20
N GLU A 242 6.89 15.70 27.37
CA GLU A 242 8.32 15.62 27.73
C GLU A 242 9.09 14.61 26.87
N GLU A 243 8.42 13.55 26.41
CA GLU A 243 9.00 12.62 25.44
C GLU A 243 9.11 13.27 24.06
N ALA A 244 8.05 13.96 23.61
CA ALA A 244 8.05 14.69 22.33
C ALA A 244 9.19 15.72 22.25
N LYS A 245 9.42 16.50 23.32
CA LYS A 245 10.52 17.48 23.40
C LYS A 245 11.90 16.81 23.28
N LYS A 246 12.12 15.69 23.97
CA LYS A 246 13.37 14.93 23.87
C LYS A 246 13.60 14.41 22.45
N GLU A 247 12.56 13.93 21.77
CA GLU A 247 12.67 13.51 20.38
C GLU A 247 12.92 14.68 19.43
N CYS A 248 12.33 15.86 19.67
CA CYS A 248 12.65 17.09 18.93
C CYS A 248 14.12 17.51 19.08
N GLU A 249 14.67 17.45 20.30
CA GLU A 249 16.07 17.78 20.57
C GLU A 249 17.01 16.86 19.80
N LYS A 250 16.74 15.55 19.80
CA LYS A 250 17.48 14.58 18.98
C LYS A 250 17.32 14.88 17.48
N LEU A 251 16.11 15.20 17.03
CA LEU A 251 15.83 15.48 15.61
C LEU A 251 16.63 16.69 15.12
N ILE A 252 16.69 17.76 15.93
CA ILE A 252 17.51 18.95 15.61
C ILE A 252 19.01 18.63 15.65
N LEU A 253 19.45 17.79 16.59
CA LEU A 253 20.86 17.38 16.67
C LEU A 253 21.30 16.65 15.39
N ASP A 254 20.46 15.73 14.90
CA ASP A 254 20.76 14.92 13.73
C ASP A 254 20.53 15.67 12.42
N PHE A 255 19.53 16.56 12.36
CA PHE A 255 19.16 17.35 11.18
C PHE A 255 19.11 18.86 11.45
N PRO A 256 20.25 19.50 11.78
CA PRO A 256 20.29 20.91 12.21
C PRO A 256 20.05 21.91 11.06
N LYS A 257 20.10 21.46 9.81
CA LYS A 257 19.82 22.30 8.62
C LYS A 257 18.42 22.09 8.05
N ASN A 258 17.66 21.14 8.61
CA ASN A 258 16.32 20.86 8.12
C ASN A 258 15.31 21.76 8.86
N PRO A 259 14.60 22.67 8.17
CA PRO A 259 13.63 23.57 8.81
C PRO A 259 12.48 22.83 9.49
N TRP A 260 12.10 21.64 9.00
CA TRP A 260 11.05 20.83 9.58
C TRP A 260 11.39 20.32 10.99
N SER A 261 12.67 20.20 11.35
CA SER A 261 13.10 19.87 12.72
C SER A 261 12.68 20.94 13.74
N TYR A 262 12.82 22.21 13.35
CA TYR A 262 12.47 23.35 14.20
C TYR A 262 10.97 23.64 14.20
N ILE A 263 10.33 23.49 13.04
CA ILE A 263 8.87 23.48 12.88
C ILE A 263 8.23 22.49 13.86
N ALA A 264 8.69 21.24 13.87
CA ALA A 264 8.10 20.20 14.71
C ALA A 264 8.20 20.57 16.20
N TYR A 265 9.35 21.11 16.64
CA TYR A 265 9.50 21.56 18.03
C TYR A 265 8.61 22.77 18.33
N GLY A 266 8.48 23.72 17.40
CA GLY A 266 7.55 24.83 17.56
C GLY A 266 6.10 24.36 17.75
N ASP A 267 5.67 23.36 16.98
CA ASP A 267 4.31 22.80 17.04
C ASP A 267 4.00 22.13 18.38
N VAL A 268 5.01 21.56 19.05
CA VAL A 268 4.85 21.03 20.41
C VAL A 268 4.32 22.12 21.36
N TYR A 269 4.65 23.40 21.17
CA TYR A 269 4.21 24.51 22.03
C TYR A 269 2.90 25.19 21.57
N CYS A 270 2.25 24.69 20.51
CA CYS A 270 1.09 25.36 19.88
C CYS A 270 -0.25 24.66 20.12
N LEU A 271 -0.31 23.62 20.95
CA LEU A 271 -1.57 22.96 21.29
C LEU A 271 -2.45 23.86 22.18
N TYR A 272 -3.42 24.54 21.57
CA TYR A 272 -4.30 25.57 22.16
C TYR A 272 -5.09 25.17 23.43
N GLU A 273 -5.15 23.89 23.77
CA GLU A 273 -5.90 23.37 24.92
C GLU A 273 -4.99 22.74 26.00
N SER A 274 -3.69 22.96 25.93
CA SER A 274 -2.71 22.32 26.83
C SER A 274 -1.92 23.33 27.66
N ASP A 275 -1.57 22.96 28.90
CA ASP A 275 -0.80 23.77 29.86
C ASP A 275 0.62 24.15 29.37
N ILE A 276 1.03 23.62 28.23
CA ILE A 276 2.33 23.83 27.58
C ILE A 276 2.27 24.85 26.43
N TYR A 277 1.10 25.44 26.15
CA TYR A 277 1.02 26.51 25.16
C TYR A 277 1.98 27.64 25.53
N ASP A 278 2.98 27.87 24.68
CA ASP A 278 4.03 28.87 24.89
C ASP A 278 4.39 29.52 23.55
N ALA A 279 3.66 30.58 23.23
CA ALA A 279 3.84 31.33 21.99
C ALA A 279 5.26 31.90 21.84
N VAL A 280 5.95 32.21 22.95
CA VAL A 280 7.31 32.75 22.91
C VAL A 280 8.27 31.64 22.46
N LYS A 281 8.19 30.45 23.06
CA LYS A 281 9.02 29.32 22.64
C LYS A 281 8.68 28.83 21.23
N ALA A 282 7.40 28.72 20.90
CA ALA A 282 6.98 28.38 19.54
C ALA A 282 7.62 29.32 18.51
N LYS A 283 7.54 30.64 18.77
CA LYS A 283 8.15 31.68 17.94
C LYS A 283 9.66 31.54 17.82
N GLU A 284 10.37 31.26 18.92
CA GLU A 284 11.82 31.04 18.89
C GLU A 284 12.21 29.89 17.96
N PHE A 285 11.50 28.76 18.03
CA PHE A 285 11.77 27.62 17.15
C PHE A 285 11.41 27.91 15.70
N TYR A 286 10.25 28.52 15.44
CA TYR A 286 9.88 28.94 14.09
C TYR A 286 10.89 29.93 13.48
N GLN A 287 11.43 30.86 14.26
CA GLN A 287 12.49 31.77 13.79
C GLN A 287 13.80 31.04 13.47
N LYS A 288 14.18 30.02 14.26
CA LYS A 288 15.32 29.15 13.93
C LYS A 288 15.06 28.33 12.66
N GLY A 289 13.85 27.81 12.47
CA GLY A 289 13.45 27.16 11.22
C GLY A 289 13.60 28.09 10.02
N LEU A 290 13.19 29.35 10.16
CA LEU A 290 13.27 30.35 9.09
C LEU A 290 14.72 30.66 8.71
N SER A 291 15.65 30.65 9.66
CA SER A 291 17.06 30.95 9.40
C SER A 291 17.79 29.84 8.64
N VAL A 292 17.30 28.59 8.73
CA VAL A 292 17.86 27.44 8.00
C VAL A 292 17.08 27.08 6.73
N ALA A 293 15.84 27.57 6.58
CA ALA A 293 14.99 27.29 5.43
C ALA A 293 15.59 27.85 4.12
N THR A 294 15.81 26.96 3.15
CA THR A 294 16.28 27.33 1.81
C THR A 294 15.11 27.48 0.84
N GLY A 295 14.12 26.59 0.90
CA GLY A 295 12.91 26.58 0.07
C GLY A 295 11.91 27.68 0.40
N ASN A 296 11.01 27.97 -0.56
CA ASN A 296 9.95 28.96 -0.40
C ASN A 296 8.76 28.40 0.37
N GLU A 297 8.45 27.11 0.20
CA GLU A 297 7.31 26.45 0.84
C GLU A 297 7.47 26.45 2.36
N GLU A 298 8.62 26.02 2.89
CA GLU A 298 8.87 25.98 4.32
C GLU A 298 8.84 27.39 4.93
N LYS A 299 9.33 28.39 4.19
CA LYS A 299 9.27 29.79 4.62
C LYS A 299 7.83 30.27 4.75
N GLU A 300 6.95 29.95 3.79
CA GLU A 300 5.54 30.35 3.87
C GLU A 300 4.82 29.62 5.01
N ILE A 301 5.05 28.31 5.18
CA ILE A 301 4.51 27.53 6.30
C ILE A 301 4.93 28.14 7.66
N ILE A 302 6.21 28.49 7.81
CA ILE A 302 6.72 29.10 9.03
C ILE A 302 6.10 30.49 9.26
N LYS A 303 5.96 31.31 8.21
CA LYS A 303 5.33 32.63 8.33
C LYS A 303 3.86 32.53 8.72
N GLU A 304 3.13 31.57 8.16
CA GLU A 304 1.74 31.33 8.51
C GLU A 304 1.61 30.94 9.99
N ARG A 305 2.44 30.02 10.47
CA ARG A 305 2.47 29.62 11.88
C ARG A 305 2.82 30.79 12.80
N LEU A 306 3.81 31.61 12.43
CA LEU A 306 4.16 32.83 13.16
C LEU A 306 3.00 33.84 13.21
N LYS A 307 2.22 33.97 12.14
CA LYS A 307 1.02 34.82 12.09
C LYS A 307 -0.08 34.28 12.99
N ASN A 308 -0.22 32.96 13.08
CA ASN A 308 -1.24 32.33 13.91
C ASN A 308 -0.94 32.41 15.42
N LEU A 309 0.30 32.73 15.83
CA LEU A 309 0.67 32.90 17.24
C LEU A 309 0.19 34.22 17.89
N GLY A 310 -0.31 35.18 17.10
CA GLY A 310 -0.72 36.52 17.57
C GLY A 310 0.26 37.62 17.18
#